data_AF-A0AAD5D6B0-F1
#
_entry.id   AF-A0AAD5D6B0-F1
#
_cell.length_a   1.000
_cell.length_b   1.000
_cell.length_c   1.000
_cell.angle_alpha   90.00
_cell.angle_beta   90.00
_cell.angle_gamma   90.00
#
_symmetry.space_group_name_H-M   'P 1'
#
loop_
_entity.id
_entity.type
_entity.pdbx_description
1 polymer ?
#
loop_
_entity_poly.entity_id
_entity_poly.type
_entity_poly.pdbx_seq_one_letter_code
_entity_poly.pdbx_strand_id
1 'polypeptide(L)' 'LVNVVIPRPNPNGEPVAGVGKVFLEYADTESSTKARAGLNGRKFGGNQVVASFYPEDKFNEGVYDG' A
#
# COMPACT_ATOMS: atom_id res chain seq x y z
N LEU A 1 -10.55 -7.78 -3.68
CA LEU A 1 -9.93 -6.44 -3.66
C LEU A 1 -11.06 -5.44 -3.76
N VAL A 2 -11.16 -4.53 -2.79
CA VAL A 2 -12.27 -3.56 -2.65
C VAL A 2 -11.79 -2.18 -3.06
N ASN A 3 -10.62 -1.75 -2.58
CA ASN A 3 -10.08 -0.43 -2.86
C ASN A 3 -8.57 -0.48 -3.08
N VAL A 4 -8.06 0.48 -3.85
CA VAL A 4 -6.64 0.64 -4.15
C VAL A 4 -6.30 2.12 -4.07
N VAL A 5 -5.31 2.46 -3.24
CA VAL A 5 -4.76 3.82 -3.16
C VAL A 5 -3.29 3.81 -3.52
N ILE A 6 -2.92 4.67 -4.45
CA ILE A 6 -1.54 4.90 -4.88
C ILE A 6 -1.28 6.40 -4.75
N PRO A 7 -0.69 6.86 -3.62
CA PRO A 7 -0.37 8.27 -3.44
C PRO A 7 0.58 8.73 -4.56
N ARG A 8 0.18 9.82 -5.23
CA ARG A 8 0.93 10.42 -6.34
C ARG A 8 1.74 11.61 -5.83
N PRO A 9 2.94 11.86 -6.39
CA PRO A 9 3.69 13.06 -6.05
C PRO A 9 2.92 14.31 -6.44
N ASN A 10 3.02 15.37 -5.63
CA ASN A 10 2.47 16.68 -5.95
C ASN A 10 3.27 17.29 -7.13
N PRO A 11 2.61 17.82 -8.17
CA PRO A 11 3.29 18.51 -9.28
C PRO A 11 4.21 19.65 -8.84
N ASN A 12 3.93 20.27 -7.68
CA ASN A 12 4.71 21.38 -7.14
C ASN A 12 5.96 20.92 -6.36
N GLY A 13 6.21 19.61 -6.28
CA GLY A 13 7.38 19.04 -5.61
C GLY A 13 7.26 18.91 -4.09
N GLU A 14 6.13 19.32 -3.50
CA GLU A 14 5.88 19.11 -2.07
C GLU A 14 5.81 17.60 -1.74
N PRO A 15 6.45 17.15 -0.64
CA PRO A 15 6.36 15.77 -0.22
C PRO A 15 4.91 15.37 0.07
N VAL A 16 4.48 14.25 -0.50
CA VAL A 16 3.16 13.66 -0.23
C VAL A 16 3.36 12.37 0.54
N ALA A 17 2.67 12.22 1.67
CA ALA A 17 2.73 11.02 2.50
C ALA A 17 2.32 9.78 1.68
N GLY A 18 3.05 8.68 1.88
CA GLY A 18 2.76 7.41 1.22
C GLY A 18 3.18 7.29 -0.24
N VAL A 19 3.83 8.32 -0.84
CA VAL A 19 4.42 8.18 -2.18
C VAL A 19 5.44 7.04 -2.17
N GLY A 20 5.35 6.16 -3.18
CA GLY A 20 6.15 4.94 -3.26
C GLY A 20 5.52 3.72 -2.59
N LYS A 21 4.41 3.90 -1.87
CA LYS A 21 3.60 2.82 -1.31
C LYS A 21 2.35 2.57 -2.18
N VAL A 22 1.80 1.37 -2.04
CA VAL A 22 0.52 0.97 -2.63
C VAL A 22 -0.30 0.35 -1.51
N PHE A 23 -1.49 0.89 -1.27
CA PHE A 23 -2.41 0.40 -0.26
C PHE A 23 -3.53 -0.39 -0.94
N LEU A 24 -3.77 -1.60 -0.46
CA LEU A 24 -4.75 -2.53 -1.02
C LEU A 24 -5.73 -2.93 0.07
N GLU A 25 -6.99 -2.54 -0.07
CA GLU A 25 -8.07 -2.95 0.83
C GLU A 25 -8.73 -4.21 0.26
N TYR A 26 -8.83 -5.25 1.08
CA TYR A 26 -9.52 -6.49 0.74
C TYR A 26 -10.79 -6.62 1.58
N ALA A 27 -11.76 -7.37 1.08
CA ALA A 27 -13.04 -7.59 1.78
C ALA A 27 -12.88 -8.42 3.06
N ASP A 28 -11.80 -9.20 3.15
CA ASP A 28 -11.54 -10.10 4.26
C ASP A 28 -10.03 -10.28 4.50
N THR A 29 -9.71 -10.77 5.70
CA THR A 29 -8.33 -10.98 6.18
C THR A 29 -7.62 -12.14 5.50
N GLU A 30 -8.36 -13.12 4.98
CA GLU A 30 -7.78 -14.27 4.28
C GLU A 30 -7.19 -13.83 2.94
N SER A 31 -7.93 -13.03 2.19
CA SER A 31 -7.53 -12.47 0.90
C SER A 31 -6.32 -11.53 1.05
N SER A 32 -6.32 -10.67 2.07
CA SER A 32 -5.17 -9.79 2.35
C SER A 32 -3.91 -10.59 2.76
N THR A 33 -4.09 -11.67 3.53
CA THR A 33 -3.00 -12.58 3.91
C THR A 33 -2.40 -13.29 2.69
N LYS A 34 -3.25 -13.82 1.80
CA LYS A 34 -2.80 -14.45 0.54
C LYS A 34 -2.05 -13.45 -0.34
N ALA A 35 -2.54 -12.23 -0.46
CA ALA A 35 -1.88 -11.17 -1.22
C ALA A 35 -0.51 -10.82 -0.63
N ARG A 36 -0.42 -10.62 0.69
CA ARG A 36 0.85 -10.37 1.38
C ARG A 36 1.86 -11.48 1.12
N ALA A 37 1.45 -12.74 1.30
CA ALA A 37 2.32 -13.89 1.08
C ALA A 37 2.78 -14.00 -0.39
N GLY A 38 1.89 -13.69 -1.33
CA GLY A 38 2.20 -13.74 -2.77
C GLY A 38 3.10 -12.61 -3.26
N LEU A 39 3.05 -11.43 -2.63
CA LEU A 39 3.77 -10.22 -3.08
C LEU A 39 5.06 -9.97 -2.31
N ASN A 40 5.09 -10.25 -1.00
CA ASN A 40 6.25 -9.96 -0.17
C ASN A 40 7.49 -10.69 -0.69
N GLY A 41 8.57 -9.95 -0.90
CA GLY A 41 9.83 -10.46 -1.41
C GLY A 41 9.92 -10.61 -2.93
N ARG A 42 8.83 -10.44 -3.70
CA ARG A 42 8.93 -10.37 -5.17
C ARG A 42 9.72 -9.15 -5.61
N LYS A 43 10.33 -9.22 -6.80
CA LYS A 43 11.03 -8.09 -7.41
C LYS A 43 10.28 -7.57 -8.63
N PHE A 44 10.14 -6.26 -8.72
CA PHE A 44 9.57 -5.55 -9.87
C PHE A 44 10.50 -4.40 -10.26
N GLY A 45 10.96 -4.37 -11.52
CA GLY A 45 11.90 -3.34 -11.99
C GLY A 45 13.20 -3.28 -11.17
N GLY A 46 13.65 -4.42 -10.62
CA GLY A 46 14.83 -4.50 -9.74
C GLY A 46 14.54 -4.19 -8.26
N ASN A 47 13.40 -3.57 -7.93
CA ASN A 47 13.01 -3.24 -6.57
C ASN A 47 12.29 -4.40 -5.90
N GLN A 48 12.68 -4.75 -4.67
CA GLN A 48 11.99 -5.76 -3.87
C GLN A 48 10.75 -5.15 -3.22
N VAL A 49 9.62 -5.87 -3.33
CA VAL A 49 8.38 -5.51 -2.67
C VAL A 49 8.42 -5.98 -1.22
N VAL A 50 8.14 -5.06 -0.31
CA VAL A 50 7.85 -5.36 1.10
C VAL A 50 6.35 -5.18 1.29
N ALA A 51 5.66 -6.26 1.64
CA ALA A 51 4.23 -6.23 1.91
C ALA A 51 3.98 -6.47 3.40
N SER A 52 3.36 -5.51 4.05
CA SER A 52 2.94 -5.54 5.45
C SER A 52 1.45 -5.21 5.57
N PHE A 53 0.86 -5.54 6.71
CA PHE A 53 -0.50 -5.07 7.02
C PHE A 53 -0.46 -3.62 7.49
N TYR A 54 -1.53 -2.89 7.21
CA TYR A 54 -1.69 -1.49 7.60
C TYR A 54 -2.99 -1.31 8.39
N PRO A 55 -3.02 -0.44 9.42
CA PRO A 55 -4.25 -0.19 10.19
C PRO A 55 -5.38 0.36 9.31
N GLU A 56 -6.57 -0.23 9.42
CA GLU A 56 -7.74 0.13 8.60
C GLU A 56 -8.26 1.55 8.91
N ASP A 57 -8.22 1.94 10.19
CA ASP A 57 -8.57 3.28 10.66
C ASP A 57 -7.73 4.36 9.96
N LYS A 58 -6.41 4.20 9.97
CA LYS A 58 -5.50 5.12 9.28
C LYS A 58 -5.74 5.17 7.77
N PHE A 59 -5.99 4.01 7.15
CA PHE A 59 -6.27 3.94 5.72
C PHE A 59 -7.54 4.72 5.36
N ASN A 60 -8.60 4.54 6.15
CA ASN A 60 -9.89 5.21 5.98
C ASN A 60 -9.80 6.73 6.23
N GLU A 61 -8.94 7.17 7.14
CA GLU A 61 -8.66 8.58 7.41
C GLU A 61 -7.72 9.24 6.37
N GLY A 62 -7.17 8.46 5.43
CA GLY A 62 -6.22 8.97 4.44
C GLY A 62 -4.82 9.24 4.99
N VAL A 63 -4.49 8.67 6.16
CA VAL A 63 -3.19 8.78 6.81
C VAL A 63 -2.29 7.69 6.24
N TYR A 64 -1.19 8.07 5.57
CA TYR A 64 -0.31 7.14 4.82
C TYR A 64 1.18 7.22 5.22
N ASP A 65 1.47 7.72 6.40
CA ASP A 65 2.81 8.02 6.92
C ASP A 65 3.57 6.83 7.51
N GLY A 66 2.91 5.67 7.69
CA GLY A 66 3.43 4.51 8.46
C GLY A 66 4.34 3.53 7.73
#